data_AF-A0A7V6ZQ67-F1
#
_entry.id   AF-A0A7V6ZQ67-F1
#
_cell.length_a   1.000
_cell.length_b   1.000
_cell.length_c   1.000
_cell.angle_alpha   90.00
_cell.angle_beta   90.00
_cell.angle_gamma   90.00
#
_symmetry.space_group_name_H-M   'P 1'
#
loop_
_entity.id
_entity.type
_entity.pdbx_description
1 polymer ?
#
loop_
_entity_poly.entity_id
_entity_poly.type
_entity_poly.pdbx_seq_one_letter_code
_entity_poly.pdbx_strand_id
1 'polypeptide(L)'
;MFPKAHATAYVIMALRIAWFKVHRPLYYYAAYFSRRAEAFDIVAMVKGYQAISIRVKELEEKIQNKQASNKELELYNTLLLALEMTARGYGFKQIDIHKSDWRDFLIEGNDLILSFRTMDNLGDATAKSITDARAEAMFTSKKDVLRRTKVNATIFERLNEIGALDGLPDDDQIELF
;
A
#
# COMPACT_ATOMS: atom_id res chain seq x y z
N MET A 1 13.57 33.70 4.67
CA MET A 1 13.46 33.66 6.15
C MET A 1 11.99 33.40 6.50
N PHE A 2 11.66 32.33 7.25
CA PHE A 2 10.26 32.00 7.57
C PHE A 2 9.71 32.90 8.69
N PRO A 3 8.47 33.41 8.59
CA PRO A 3 7.82 34.13 9.69
C PRO A 3 7.68 33.25 10.93
N LYS A 4 7.90 33.82 12.13
CA LYS A 4 7.84 33.08 13.41
C LYS A 4 6.51 32.32 13.60
N ALA A 5 5.39 32.94 13.23
CA ALA A 5 4.07 32.31 13.32
C ALA A 5 3.96 31.07 12.43
N HIS A 6 4.48 31.13 11.19
CA HIS A 6 4.48 30.00 10.26
C HIS A 6 5.34 28.85 10.79
N ALA A 7 6.57 29.14 11.23
CA ALA A 7 7.45 28.13 11.83
C ALA A 7 6.79 27.45 13.05
N THR A 8 6.17 28.24 13.93
CA THR A 8 5.47 27.75 15.12
C THR A 8 4.32 26.80 14.74
N ALA A 9 3.50 27.16 13.75
CA ALA A 9 2.39 26.32 13.31
C ALA A 9 2.86 24.96 12.78
N TYR A 10 3.91 24.93 11.94
CA TYR A 10 4.47 23.69 11.40
C TYR A 10 5.08 22.82 12.49
N VAL A 11 5.81 23.41 13.43
CA VAL A 11 6.42 22.67 14.54
C VAL A 11 5.34 22.05 15.44
N ILE A 12 4.25 22.77 15.74
CA ILE A 12 3.13 22.20 16.50
C ILE A 12 2.51 20.99 15.77
N MET A 13 2.32 21.06 14.46
CA MET A 13 1.83 19.91 13.67
C MET A 13 2.82 18.75 13.71
N ALA A 14 4.12 19.02 13.56
CA ALA A 14 5.16 18.00 13.61
C ALA A 14 5.19 17.29 14.97
N LEU A 15 5.07 18.03 16.08
CA LEU A 15 5.01 17.46 17.43
C LEU A 15 3.79 16.56 17.62
N ARG A 16 2.62 16.98 17.12
CA ARG A 16 1.40 16.15 17.15
C ARG A 16 1.59 14.83 16.40
N ILE A 17 2.17 14.88 15.19
CA ILE A 17 2.45 13.68 14.39
C ILE A 17 3.51 12.80 15.07
N ALA A 18 4.56 13.41 15.63
CA ALA A 18 5.65 12.71 16.31
C ALA A 18 5.15 11.91 17.52
N TRP A 19 4.17 12.45 18.25
CA TRP A 19 3.53 11.72 19.35
C TRP A 19 2.95 10.38 18.89
N PHE A 20 2.24 10.33 17.76
CA PHE A 20 1.76 9.07 17.19
C PHE A 20 2.90 8.17 16.73
N LYS A 21 3.93 8.73 16.09
CA LYS A 21 5.11 7.95 15.66
C LYS A 21 5.80 7.21 16.82
N VAL A 22 5.75 7.77 18.03
CA VAL A 22 6.35 7.17 19.24
C VAL A 22 5.36 6.27 19.98
N HIS A 23 4.14 6.73 20.25
CA HIS A 23 3.22 6.07 21.17
C HIS A 23 2.13 5.22 20.47
N ARG A 24 1.89 5.44 19.19
CA ARG A 24 0.91 4.73 18.35
C ARG A 24 1.47 4.47 16.94
N PRO A 25 2.61 3.78 16.83
CA PRO A 25 3.39 3.69 15.59
C PRO A 25 2.59 3.12 14.40
N LEU A 26 1.78 2.07 14.59
CA LEU A 26 0.96 1.52 13.50
C LEU A 26 -0.03 2.54 12.93
N TYR A 27 -0.65 3.38 13.76
CA TYR A 27 -1.53 4.45 13.28
C TYR A 27 -0.76 5.52 12.50
N TYR A 28 0.46 5.84 12.94
CA TYR A 28 1.34 6.74 12.20
C TYR A 28 1.69 6.16 10.82
N TYR A 29 2.12 4.90 10.76
CA TYR A 29 2.50 4.25 9.51
C TYR A 29 1.29 4.08 8.57
N ALA A 30 0.15 3.63 9.09
CA ALA A 30 -1.09 3.52 8.32
C ALA A 30 -1.46 4.88 7.70
N ALA A 31 -1.46 5.96 8.48
CA ALA A 31 -1.77 7.29 7.97
C ALA A 31 -0.73 7.79 6.95
N TYR A 32 0.57 7.54 7.19
CA TYR A 32 1.65 7.93 6.29
C TYR A 32 1.51 7.24 4.92
N PHE A 33 1.41 5.91 4.89
CA PHE A 33 1.31 5.16 3.65
C PHE A 33 -0.01 5.43 2.91
N SER A 34 -1.10 5.69 3.63
CA SER A 34 -2.40 6.00 3.03
C SER A 34 -2.44 7.38 2.36
N ARG A 35 -1.76 8.38 2.94
CA ARG A 35 -1.99 9.80 2.59
C ARG A 35 -0.78 10.54 2.05
N ARG A 36 0.44 10.12 2.38
CA ARG A 36 1.68 10.80 1.97
C ARG A 36 2.51 10.04 0.96
N ALA A 37 2.57 8.71 1.08
CA ALA A 37 3.34 7.91 0.14
C ALA A 37 2.67 7.94 -1.26
N GLU A 38 3.51 8.04 -2.29
CA GLU A 38 3.06 8.10 -3.70
C GLU A 38 3.62 6.96 -4.56
N ALA A 39 4.73 6.35 -4.15
CA ALA A 39 5.35 5.23 -4.83
C ALA A 39 5.60 4.08 -3.87
N PHE A 40 5.36 2.85 -4.33
CA PHE A 40 5.40 1.63 -3.52
C PHE A 40 6.13 0.51 -4.27
N ASP A 41 6.73 -0.40 -3.51
CA ASP A 41 7.26 -1.68 -4.01
C ASP A 41 6.60 -2.79 -3.18
N ILE A 42 5.44 -3.25 -3.66
CA ILE A 42 4.60 -4.24 -2.99
C ILE A 42 5.42 -5.48 -2.62
N VAL A 43 6.23 -5.96 -3.56
CA VAL A 43 7.01 -7.20 -3.40
C VAL A 43 8.05 -7.03 -2.30
N ALA A 44 8.82 -5.93 -2.31
CA ALA A 44 9.81 -5.67 -1.27
C ALA A 44 9.14 -5.48 0.10
N MET A 45 8.05 -4.72 0.16
CA MET A 45 7.33 -4.42 1.40
C MET A 45 6.77 -5.69 2.06
N VAL A 46 6.10 -6.56 1.30
CA VAL A 46 5.53 -7.82 1.82
C VAL A 46 6.62 -8.81 2.23
N LYS A 47 7.76 -8.86 1.52
CA LYS A 47 8.92 -9.69 1.90
C LYS A 47 9.62 -9.20 3.17
N GLY A 48 9.33 -8.00 3.64
CA GLY A 48 9.78 -7.47 4.92
C GLY A 48 11.22 -6.93 4.91
N TYR A 49 11.77 -6.79 6.12
CA TYR A 49 12.96 -5.97 6.40
C TYR A 49 14.14 -6.18 5.45
N GLN A 50 14.53 -7.44 5.19
CA GLN A 50 15.71 -7.74 4.36
C GLN A 50 15.52 -7.31 2.91
N ALA A 51 14.35 -7.60 2.33
CA ALA A 51 14.05 -7.21 0.96
C ALA A 51 13.95 -5.69 0.80
N ILE A 52 13.33 -5.02 1.77
CA ILE A 52 13.30 -3.55 1.81
C ILE A 52 14.72 -2.99 1.91
N SER A 53 15.57 -3.53 2.77
CA SER A 53 16.95 -3.05 2.95
C SER A 53 17.77 -3.17 1.67
N ILE A 54 17.66 -4.29 0.94
CA ILE A 54 18.32 -4.47 -0.36
C ILE A 54 17.82 -3.41 -1.34
N ARG A 55 16.50 -3.24 -1.45
CA ARG A 55 15.90 -2.28 -2.39
C ARG A 55 16.28 -0.83 -2.08
N VAL A 56 16.36 -0.47 -0.81
CA VAL A 56 16.82 0.84 -0.34
C VAL A 56 18.27 1.10 -0.79
N LYS A 57 19.17 0.12 -0.62
CA LYS A 57 20.58 0.26 -1.06
C LYS A 57 20.71 0.44 -2.56
N GLU A 58 19.98 -0.34 -3.36
CA GLU A 58 19.96 -0.19 -4.82
C GLU A 58 19.52 1.22 -5.25
N LEU A 59 18.49 1.77 -4.60
CA LEU A 59 18.01 3.12 -4.87
C LEU A 59 19.03 4.17 -4.40
N GLU A 60 19.63 3.99 -3.24
CA GLU A 60 20.66 4.88 -2.69
C GLU A 60 21.86 5.00 -3.64
N GLU A 61 22.35 3.88 -4.18
CA GLU A 61 23.43 3.86 -5.17
C GLU A 61 23.05 4.63 -6.44
N LYS A 62 21.83 4.45 -6.96
CA LYS A 62 21.32 5.23 -8.10
C LYS A 62 21.24 6.72 -7.80
N ILE A 63 20.84 7.10 -6.60
CA ILE A 63 20.73 8.50 -6.17
C ILE A 63 22.11 9.14 -6.11
N GLN A 64 23.09 8.47 -5.51
CA GLN A 64 24.48 8.95 -5.43
C GLN A 64 25.08 9.15 -6.83
N ASN A 65 24.78 8.25 -7.76
CA ASN A 65 25.22 8.33 -9.15
C ASN A 65 24.38 9.29 -10.02
N LYS A 66 23.38 10.00 -9.45
CA LYS A 66 22.45 10.91 -10.15
C LYS A 66 21.69 10.25 -11.31
N GLN A 67 21.38 8.96 -11.16
CA GLN A 67 20.65 8.14 -12.14
C GLN A 67 19.20 7.86 -11.73
N ALA A 68 18.80 8.25 -10.52
CA ALA A 68 17.45 8.02 -10.01
C ALA A 68 16.43 8.97 -10.65
N SER A 69 15.31 8.41 -11.10
CA SER A 69 14.12 9.15 -11.52
C SER A 69 13.37 9.76 -10.33
N ASN A 70 12.49 10.73 -10.56
CA ASN A 70 11.63 11.30 -9.52
C ASN A 70 10.78 10.23 -8.81
N LYS A 71 10.25 9.25 -9.55
CA LYS A 71 9.48 8.14 -8.96
C LYS A 71 10.35 7.26 -8.06
N GLU A 72 11.62 7.05 -8.41
CA GLU A 72 12.57 6.30 -7.59
C GLU A 72 12.96 7.07 -6.32
N LEU A 73 13.06 8.40 -6.37
CA LEU A 73 13.24 9.24 -5.18
C LEU A 73 12.06 9.14 -4.21
N GLU A 74 10.83 9.20 -4.73
CA GLU A 74 9.62 9.00 -3.91
C GLU A 74 9.55 7.59 -3.33
N LEU A 75 9.90 6.58 -4.14
CA LEU A 75 9.95 5.19 -3.67
C LEU A 75 10.99 5.03 -2.55
N TYR A 76 12.17 5.61 -2.70
CA TYR A 76 13.23 5.59 -1.69
C TYR A 76 12.72 6.16 -0.35
N ASN A 77 12.04 7.31 -0.38
CA ASN A 77 11.46 7.93 0.81
C ASN A 77 10.39 7.02 1.46
N THR A 78 9.51 6.40 0.67
CA THR A 78 8.53 5.42 1.17
C THR A 78 9.22 4.24 1.83
N LEU A 79 10.25 3.67 1.19
CA LEU A 79 10.93 2.47 1.66
C LEU A 79 11.78 2.71 2.92
N LEU A 80 12.31 3.92 3.14
CA LEU A 80 12.94 4.26 4.42
C LEU A 80 11.96 4.14 5.60
N LEU A 81 10.71 4.58 5.43
CA LEU A 81 9.68 4.45 6.46
C LEU A 81 9.21 3.01 6.60
N ALA A 82 9.14 2.25 5.50
CA ALA A 82 8.83 0.82 5.54
C ALA A 82 9.94 0.02 6.26
N LEU A 83 11.21 0.40 6.05
CA LEU A 83 12.36 -0.20 6.72
C LEU A 83 12.32 0.10 8.22
N GLU A 84 12.02 1.35 8.61
CA GLU A 84 11.85 1.74 10.01
C GLU A 84 10.69 0.97 10.67
N MET A 85 9.54 0.87 10.00
CA MET A 85 8.38 0.13 10.49
C MET A 85 8.70 -1.35 10.73
N THR A 86 9.37 -1.98 9.76
CA THR A 86 9.75 -3.40 9.89
C THR A 86 10.85 -3.65 10.91
N ALA A 87 11.80 -2.71 11.06
CA ALA A 87 12.79 -2.75 12.15
C ALA A 87 12.17 -2.66 13.54
N ARG A 88 10.99 -2.04 13.66
CA ARG A 88 10.22 -1.94 14.92
C ARG A 88 9.35 -3.17 15.21
N GLY A 89 9.41 -4.20 14.37
CA GLY A 89 8.69 -5.46 14.58
C GLY A 89 7.26 -5.50 14.01
N TYR A 90 6.90 -4.56 13.13
CA TYR A 90 5.65 -4.57 12.38
C TYR A 90 5.87 -5.14 10.98
N GLY A 91 4.80 -5.61 10.32
CA GLY A 91 4.89 -6.17 8.98
C GLY A 91 3.91 -5.57 7.98
N PHE A 92 4.02 -6.02 6.73
CA PHE A 92 3.05 -5.74 5.68
C PHE A 92 2.39 -7.04 5.25
N LYS A 93 1.06 -7.00 5.12
CA LYS A 93 0.28 -8.07 4.52
C LYS A 93 -0.07 -7.68 3.09
N GLN A 94 -0.07 -8.69 2.23
CA GLN A 94 -0.43 -8.53 0.83
C GLN A 94 -1.83 -7.92 0.67
N ILE A 95 -2.07 -7.31 -0.49
CA ILE A 95 -3.43 -6.92 -0.91
C ILE A 95 -4.35 -8.15 -0.83
N ASP A 96 -5.53 -7.97 -0.27
CA ASP A 96 -6.55 -9.01 -0.13
C ASP A 96 -7.88 -8.48 -0.68
N ILE A 97 -8.43 -9.17 -1.69
CA ILE A 97 -9.67 -8.78 -2.35
C ILE A 97 -10.84 -8.60 -1.37
N HIS A 98 -10.87 -9.34 -0.27
CA HIS A 98 -11.93 -9.31 0.73
C HIS A 98 -11.73 -8.21 1.78
N LYS A 99 -10.50 -7.76 2.01
CA LYS A 99 -10.18 -6.85 3.13
C LYS A 99 -9.65 -5.50 2.71
N SER A 100 -8.70 -5.45 1.76
CA SER A 100 -7.97 -4.23 1.41
C SER A 100 -8.91 -3.09 1.05
N ASP A 101 -8.61 -1.89 1.53
CA ASP A 101 -9.29 -0.67 1.10
C ASP A 101 -8.70 -0.19 -0.24
N TRP A 102 -9.45 0.65 -0.96
CA TRP A 102 -8.98 1.21 -2.22
C TRP A 102 -7.81 2.17 -2.02
N ARG A 103 -7.76 2.90 -0.89
CA ARG A 103 -6.73 3.91 -0.60
C ARG A 103 -5.99 3.67 0.70
N ASP A 104 -6.72 3.41 1.78
CA ASP A 104 -6.17 3.47 3.13
C ASP A 104 -5.55 2.11 3.53
N PHE A 105 -4.37 2.12 4.15
CA PHE A 105 -3.72 0.93 4.70
C PHE A 105 -4.44 0.53 5.98
N LEU A 106 -4.87 -0.73 6.06
CA LEU A 106 -5.66 -1.23 7.19
C LEU A 106 -4.75 -1.89 8.23
N ILE A 107 -5.03 -1.65 9.51
CA ILE A 107 -4.29 -2.29 10.61
C ILE A 107 -4.91 -3.66 10.89
N GLU A 108 -4.12 -4.73 10.82
CA GLU A 108 -4.53 -6.08 11.20
C GLU A 108 -3.48 -6.71 12.13
N GLY A 109 -3.76 -6.68 13.43
CA GLY A 109 -2.79 -7.12 14.45
C GLY A 109 -1.58 -6.21 14.49
N ASN A 110 -0.40 -6.76 14.22
CA ASN A 110 0.87 -6.01 14.15
C ASN A 110 1.26 -5.59 12.72
N ASP A 111 0.38 -5.82 11.74
CA ASP A 111 0.70 -5.60 10.33
C ASP A 111 -0.22 -4.56 9.70
N LEU A 112 0.23 -4.02 8.57
CA LEU A 112 -0.60 -3.23 7.67
C LEU A 112 -0.95 -4.03 6.42
N ILE A 113 -2.24 -4.16 6.13
CA ILE A 113 -2.73 -4.68 4.85
C ILE A 113 -2.57 -3.57 3.81
N LEU A 114 -1.89 -3.89 2.71
CA LEU A 114 -1.71 -2.99 1.58
C LEU A 114 -3.06 -2.61 0.95
N SER A 115 -3.19 -1.37 0.50
CA SER A 115 -4.37 -0.89 -0.24
C SER A 115 -4.21 -1.11 -1.75
N PHE A 116 -5.32 -1.10 -2.49
CA PHE A 116 -5.27 -1.27 -3.95
C PHE A 116 -4.48 -0.14 -4.64
N ARG A 117 -4.49 1.08 -4.11
CA ARG A 117 -3.69 2.23 -4.63
C ARG A 117 -2.19 1.95 -4.70
N THR A 118 -1.67 0.98 -3.96
CA THR A 118 -0.25 0.59 -4.03
C THR A 118 0.15 -0.05 -5.36
N MET A 119 -0.82 -0.52 -6.15
CA MET A 119 -0.60 -1.12 -7.46
C MET A 119 -0.26 -0.06 -8.51
N ASP A 120 0.89 -0.21 -9.19
CA ASP A 120 1.17 0.68 -10.33
C ASP A 120 0.10 0.52 -11.41
N ASN A 121 -0.24 1.64 -12.03
CA ASN A 121 -1.21 1.75 -13.12
C ASN A 121 -2.64 1.35 -12.74
N LEU A 122 -2.94 1.17 -11.45
CA LEU A 122 -4.30 1.05 -10.95
C LEU A 122 -4.83 2.43 -10.55
N GLY A 123 -5.67 3.03 -11.39
CA GLY A 123 -6.27 4.33 -11.09
C GLY A 123 -7.28 4.28 -9.94
N ASP A 124 -7.41 5.38 -9.20
CA ASP A 124 -8.29 5.52 -8.04
C ASP A 124 -9.74 5.10 -8.34
N ALA A 125 -10.27 5.44 -9.52
CA ALA A 125 -11.63 5.07 -9.92
C ALA A 125 -11.80 3.54 -10.07
N THR A 126 -10.77 2.85 -10.57
CA THR A 126 -10.78 1.39 -10.71
C THR A 126 -10.59 0.73 -9.35
N ALA A 127 -9.63 1.19 -8.54
CA ALA A 127 -9.44 0.72 -7.17
C ALA A 127 -10.73 0.84 -6.34
N LYS A 128 -11.40 2.00 -6.43
CA LYS A 128 -12.67 2.24 -5.74
C LYS A 128 -13.80 1.36 -6.26
N SER A 129 -13.84 1.05 -7.57
CA SER A 129 -14.85 0.14 -8.11
C SER A 129 -14.79 -1.26 -7.48
N ILE A 130 -13.61 -1.71 -7.04
CA ILE A 130 -13.43 -2.97 -6.33
C ILE A 130 -14.10 -2.93 -4.96
N THR A 131 -13.83 -1.89 -4.17
CA THR A 131 -14.42 -1.74 -2.84
C THR A 131 -15.92 -1.48 -2.89
N ASP A 132 -16.39 -0.70 -3.87
CA ASP A 132 -17.81 -0.40 -4.07
C ASP A 132 -18.57 -1.68 -4.44
N ALA A 133 -18.06 -2.46 -5.41
CA ALA A 133 -18.65 -3.76 -5.74
C ALA A 133 -18.65 -4.71 -4.54
N ARG A 134 -17.53 -4.83 -3.81
CA ARG A 134 -17.45 -5.66 -2.60
C ARG A 134 -18.47 -5.26 -1.53
N ALA A 135 -18.75 -3.96 -1.39
CA ALA A 135 -19.70 -3.45 -0.42
C ALA A 135 -21.16 -3.81 -0.78
N GLU A 136 -21.47 -3.93 -2.07
CA GLU A 136 -22.79 -4.41 -2.52
C GLU A 136 -22.97 -5.91 -2.24
N ALA A 137 -21.94 -6.71 -2.53
CA ALA A 137 -21.88 -8.14 -2.19
C ALA A 137 -20.45 -8.66 -2.26
N MET A 138 -20.10 -9.64 -1.43
CA MET A 138 -18.80 -10.32 -1.54
C MET A 138 -18.62 -10.97 -2.90
N PHE A 139 -17.38 -11.04 -3.39
CA PHE A 139 -17.05 -11.72 -4.65
C PHE A 139 -17.12 -13.23 -4.46
N THR A 140 -17.72 -13.92 -5.43
CA THR A 140 -17.89 -15.38 -5.43
C THR A 140 -16.80 -16.09 -6.20
N SER A 141 -16.23 -15.46 -7.23
CA SER A 141 -15.19 -16.00 -8.08
C SER A 141 -14.32 -14.91 -8.68
N LYS A 142 -13.20 -15.28 -9.30
CA LYS A 142 -12.34 -14.34 -10.01
C LYS A 142 -13.05 -13.74 -11.24
N LYS A 143 -13.92 -14.51 -11.92
CA LYS A 143 -14.79 -13.97 -12.99
C LYS A 143 -15.80 -12.96 -12.46
N ASP A 144 -16.33 -13.16 -11.26
CA ASP A 144 -17.23 -12.19 -10.64
C ASP A 144 -16.54 -10.83 -10.41
N VAL A 145 -15.27 -10.84 -10.00
CA VAL A 145 -14.44 -9.63 -9.87
C VAL A 145 -14.33 -8.91 -11.22
N LEU A 146 -14.00 -9.63 -12.30
CA LEU A 146 -13.91 -9.04 -13.65
C LEU A 146 -15.24 -8.47 -14.14
N ARG A 147 -16.36 -9.12 -13.82
CA ARG A 147 -17.70 -8.71 -14.24
C ARG A 147 -18.17 -7.44 -13.52
N ARG A 148 -17.88 -7.32 -12.22
CA ARG A 148 -18.46 -6.27 -11.35
C ARG A 148 -17.56 -5.06 -11.15
N THR A 149 -16.27 -5.17 -11.48
CA THR A 149 -15.30 -4.09 -11.29
C THR A 149 -14.85 -3.51 -12.63
N LYS A 150 -14.16 -2.36 -12.59
CA LYS A 150 -13.57 -1.72 -13.77
C LYS A 150 -12.13 -2.19 -14.05
N VAL A 151 -11.75 -3.34 -13.49
CA VAL A 151 -10.40 -3.90 -13.63
C VAL A 151 -10.23 -4.45 -15.04
N ASN A 152 -9.12 -4.08 -15.70
CA ASN A 152 -8.76 -4.63 -17.00
C ASN A 152 -7.94 -5.92 -16.84
N ALA A 153 -7.75 -6.67 -17.94
CA ALA A 153 -7.03 -7.94 -17.92
C ALA A 153 -5.61 -7.82 -17.35
N THR A 154 -4.85 -6.79 -17.71
CA THR A 154 -3.47 -6.60 -17.23
C THR A 154 -3.39 -6.40 -15.71
N ILE A 155 -4.28 -5.57 -15.15
CA ILE A 155 -4.35 -5.37 -13.70
C ILE A 155 -4.84 -6.64 -13.01
N PHE A 156 -5.82 -7.33 -13.60
CA PHE A 156 -6.35 -8.56 -13.04
C PHE A 156 -5.29 -9.65 -12.94
N GLU A 157 -4.52 -9.89 -14.00
CA GLU A 157 -3.39 -10.83 -13.96
C GLU A 157 -2.39 -10.43 -12.89
N ARG A 158 -2.06 -9.14 -12.77
CA ARG A 158 -1.14 -8.67 -11.73
C ARG A 158 -1.69 -8.87 -10.32
N LEU A 159 -2.99 -8.67 -10.10
CA LEU A 159 -3.66 -8.98 -8.83
C LEU A 159 -3.60 -10.49 -8.51
N ASN A 160 -3.76 -11.34 -9.52
CA ASN A 160 -3.64 -12.79 -9.39
C ASN A 160 -2.18 -13.20 -9.08
N GLU A 161 -1.19 -12.65 -9.79
CA GLU A 161 0.25 -12.92 -9.59
C GLU A 161 0.74 -12.58 -8.18
N ILE A 162 0.24 -11.49 -7.60
CA ILE A 162 0.63 -11.10 -6.23
C ILE A 162 -0.16 -11.86 -5.16
N GLY A 163 -1.09 -12.73 -5.53
CA GLY A 163 -1.94 -13.50 -4.61
C GLY A 163 -3.13 -12.72 -4.03
N ALA A 164 -3.51 -11.58 -4.60
CA ALA A 164 -4.59 -10.76 -4.07
C ALA A 164 -5.98 -11.38 -4.25
N LEU A 165 -6.11 -12.31 -5.19
CA LEU A 165 -7.33 -13.05 -5.50
C LEU A 165 -7.33 -14.48 -4.91
N ASP A 166 -6.37 -14.78 -4.03
CA ASP A 166 -6.26 -16.09 -3.40
C ASP A 166 -7.52 -16.40 -2.57
N GLY A 167 -7.99 -17.65 -2.66
CA GLY A 167 -9.23 -18.10 -2.00
C GLY A 167 -10.48 -17.93 -2.85
N LEU A 168 -10.42 -17.23 -4.00
CA LEU A 168 -11.53 -17.22 -4.96
C LEU A 168 -11.39 -18.35 -6.00
N PRO A 169 -12.46 -19.11 -6.30
CA PRO A 169 -12.48 -20.02 -7.43
C PRO A 169 -12.42 -19.24 -8.76
N ASP A 170 -11.96 -19.88 -9.83
CA ASP A 170 -11.83 -19.21 -11.13
C ASP A 170 -13.20 -18.84 -11.74
N ASP A 171 -14.24 -19.63 -11.48
CA ASP A 171 -15.61 -19.40 -11.95
C ASP A 171 -16.64 -19.70 -10.85
N ASP A 172 -17.83 -19.13 -10.99
CA ASP A 172 -18.99 -19.47 -10.19
C ASP A 172 -19.43 -20.89 -10.59
N GLN A 173 -18.91 -21.92 -9.94
CA GLN A 173 -19.44 -23.27 -10.14
C GLN A 173 -20.87 -23.32 -9.60
N ILE A 174 -21.84 -23.22 -10.51
CA ILE A 174 -23.23 -23.55 -10.24
C ILE A 174 -23.32 -25.08 -10.21
N GLU A 175 -23.05 -25.71 -9.07
CA GLU A 175 -23.61 -27.05 -8.81
C GLU A 175 -25.11 -26.88 -8.53
N LEU A 176 -25.88 -26.81 -9.61
CA LEU A 176 -27.32 -27.06 -9.59
C LEU A 176 -27.50 -28.57 -9.38
N PHE A 177 -27.71 -28.97 -8.13
CA PHE A 177 -28.38 -30.25 -7.81
C PHE A 177 -29.90 -30.09 -7.94
#